data_AF-A0A8R1I4H2-F1
#
_entry.id   AF-A0A8R1I4H2-F1
#
_cell.length_a   1.000
_cell.length_b   1.000
_cell.length_c   1.000
_cell.angle_alpha   90.00
_cell.angle_beta   90.00
_cell.angle_gamma   90.00
#
_symmetry.space_group_name_H-M   'P 1'
#
loop_
_entity.id
_entity.type
_entity.pdbx_description
1 polymer ?
#
loop_
_entity_poly.entity_id
_entity_poly.type
_entity_poly.pdbx_seq_one_letter_code
_entity_poly.pdbx_strand_id
1 'polypeptide(L)'
;MGRGKTFTIPERAHVDLMVHLNMSISLMSARIHCSLTINDCYMSDPVAYGTSKSTGRARKLKQRDERNVARAVPNTMKSAKYLKDAVKTEWSKIHPSYLENLSNSMPNRIFQVIQKNGGVTSY
;
A
#
# COMPACT_ATOMS: atom_id res chain seq x y z
N MET A 1 28.69 -8.21 -6.12
CA MET A 1 29.52 -7.82 -7.29
C MET A 1 29.92 -6.36 -7.16
N GLY A 2 31.10 -6.00 -7.68
CA GLY A 2 31.62 -4.63 -7.64
C GLY A 2 30.76 -3.63 -8.44
N ARG A 3 31.10 -2.34 -8.39
CA ARG A 3 30.39 -1.25 -9.08
C ARG A 3 30.46 -1.29 -10.63
N GLY A 4 31.09 -2.31 -11.21
CA GLY A 4 31.31 -2.45 -12.65
C GLY A 4 30.14 -3.10 -13.38
N LYS A 5 30.23 -3.16 -14.72
CA LYS A 5 29.24 -3.86 -15.56
C LYS A 5 29.17 -5.34 -15.20
N THR A 6 27.97 -5.90 -15.27
CA THR A 6 27.72 -7.35 -15.19
C THR A 6 27.62 -7.88 -16.61
N PHE A 7 28.06 -9.12 -16.88
CA PHE A 7 27.86 -9.71 -18.21
C PHE A 7 26.38 -9.77 -18.61
N THR A 8 26.12 -9.22 -19.78
CA THR A 8 24.89 -9.40 -20.54
C THR A 8 24.76 -10.85 -21.04
N ILE A 9 23.55 -11.28 -21.38
CA ILE A 9 23.29 -12.63 -21.90
C ILE A 9 24.21 -13.01 -23.10
N PRO A 10 24.41 -12.16 -24.12
CA PRO A 10 25.31 -12.51 -25.23
C PRO A 10 26.78 -12.57 -24.80
N GLU A 11 27.23 -11.75 -23.85
CA GLU A 11 28.61 -11.85 -23.33
C GLU A 11 28.81 -13.18 -22.57
N ARG A 12 27.81 -13.62 -21.80
CA ARG A 12 27.81 -14.94 -21.13
C ARG A 12 27.94 -16.08 -22.14
N ALA A 13 27.13 -16.06 -23.20
CA ALA A 13 27.19 -17.08 -24.26
C ALA A 13 28.56 -17.12 -24.97
N HIS A 14 29.19 -15.96 -25.21
CA HIS A 14 30.56 -15.93 -25.74
C HIS A 14 31.57 -16.56 -24.78
N VAL A 15 31.46 -16.27 -23.49
CA VAL A 15 32.32 -16.89 -22.47
C VAL A 15 32.12 -18.40 -22.44
N ASP A 16 30.88 -18.89 -22.47
CA ASP A 16 30.56 -20.32 -22.47
C ASP A 16 31.18 -21.04 -23.68
N LEU A 17 31.08 -20.44 -24.88
CA LEU A 17 31.72 -20.97 -26.09
C LEU A 17 33.24 -21.01 -25.96
N MET A 18 33.86 -19.98 -25.40
CA MET A 18 35.31 -19.94 -25.22
C MET A 18 35.82 -20.95 -24.19
N VAL A 19 35.03 -21.20 -23.12
CA VAL A 19 35.29 -22.26 -22.15
C VAL A 19 35.24 -23.63 -22.83
N HIS A 20 34.23 -23.88 -23.67
CA HIS A 20 34.12 -25.12 -24.43
C HIS A 20 35.31 -25.36 -25.37
N LEU A 21 35.89 -24.28 -25.91
CA LEU A 21 37.08 -24.30 -26.75
C LEU A 21 38.41 -24.36 -25.96
N ASN A 22 38.35 -24.51 -24.63
CA ASN A 22 39.51 -24.53 -23.73
C ASN A 22 40.43 -23.30 -23.87
N MET A 23 39.86 -22.12 -24.15
CA MET A 23 40.63 -20.88 -24.21
C MET A 23 41.11 -20.46 -22.83
N SER A 24 42.30 -19.84 -22.76
CA SER A 24 42.79 -19.26 -21.51
C SER A 24 42.01 -17.99 -21.15
N ILE A 25 41.85 -17.73 -19.85
CA ILE A 25 41.13 -16.55 -19.34
C ILE A 25 41.72 -15.24 -19.88
N SER A 26 43.05 -15.17 -20.04
CA SER A 26 43.73 -14.02 -20.64
C SER A 26 43.33 -13.80 -22.10
N LEU A 27 43.21 -14.87 -22.88
CA LEU A 27 42.78 -14.79 -24.28
C LEU A 27 41.29 -14.40 -24.37
N MET A 28 40.45 -14.94 -23.48
CA MET A 28 39.03 -14.61 -23.40
C MET A 28 38.81 -13.13 -23.10
N SER A 29 39.54 -12.61 -22.11
CA SER A 29 39.54 -11.19 -21.74
C SER A 29 39.93 -10.28 -22.91
N ALA A 30 40.97 -10.66 -23.66
CA ALA A 30 41.39 -9.92 -24.84
C ALA A 30 40.33 -9.93 -25.98
N ARG A 31 39.61 -11.04 -26.16
CA ARG A 31 38.58 -11.19 -27.21
C ARG A 31 37.27 -10.47 -26.89
N ILE A 32 36.82 -10.48 -25.63
CA ILE A 32 35.53 -9.92 -25.21
C ILE A 32 35.69 -8.49 -24.63
N HIS A 33 36.93 -7.98 -24.55
CA HIS A 33 37.25 -6.68 -23.94
C HIS A 33 36.66 -6.54 -22.52
N CYS A 34 36.82 -7.59 -21.71
CA CYS A 34 36.32 -7.68 -20.34
C CYS A 34 37.47 -7.94 -19.36
N SER A 35 37.31 -7.63 -18.08
CA SER A 35 38.36 -7.89 -17.09
C SER A 35 38.45 -9.38 -16.74
N LEU A 36 39.67 -9.84 -16.43
CA LEU A 36 39.95 -11.20 -15.94
C LEU A 36 39.06 -11.55 -14.76
N THR A 37 38.92 -10.63 -13.81
CA THR A 37 38.10 -10.80 -12.61
C THR A 37 36.63 -11.07 -12.89
N ILE A 38 36.06 -10.46 -13.93
CA ILE A 38 34.64 -10.68 -14.29
C ILE A 38 34.48 -12.07 -14.92
N ASN A 39 35.42 -12.48 -15.77
CA ASN A 39 35.46 -13.84 -16.33
C ASN A 39 35.56 -14.88 -15.21
N ASP A 40 36.52 -14.73 -14.31
CA ASP A 40 36.73 -15.65 -13.19
C ASP A 40 35.49 -15.74 -12.30
N CYS A 41 34.87 -14.60 -11.96
CA CYS A 41 33.64 -14.56 -11.17
C CYS A 41 32.46 -15.25 -11.87
N TYR A 42 32.35 -15.12 -13.21
CA TYR A 42 31.31 -15.79 -13.98
C TYR A 42 31.57 -17.30 -14.08
N MET A 43 32.79 -17.71 -14.40
CA MET A 43 33.17 -19.12 -14.56
C MET A 43 33.09 -19.90 -13.25
N SER A 44 33.29 -19.23 -12.10
CA SER A 44 33.20 -19.86 -10.78
C SER A 44 31.80 -20.37 -10.45
N ASP A 45 30.75 -19.62 -10.83
CA ASP A 45 29.34 -20.02 -10.65
C ASP A 45 28.46 -19.30 -11.69
N PRO A 46 28.36 -19.84 -12.92
CA PRO A 46 27.62 -19.18 -14.00
C PRO A 46 26.11 -19.17 -13.75
N VAL A 47 25.60 -20.12 -12.95
CA VAL A 47 24.16 -20.26 -12.64
C VAL A 47 23.73 -19.18 -11.65
N ALA A 48 24.49 -18.94 -10.59
CA ALA A 48 24.18 -17.89 -9.62
C ALA A 48 24.64 -16.48 -10.06
N TYR A 49 25.42 -16.36 -11.15
CA TYR A 49 26.00 -15.09 -11.57
C TYR A 49 24.95 -14.01 -11.89
N GLY A 50 25.04 -12.89 -11.16
CA GLY A 50 24.13 -11.75 -11.30
C GLY A 50 22.75 -11.93 -10.69
N THR A 51 22.50 -13.02 -9.97
CA THR A 51 21.21 -13.27 -9.29
C THR A 51 21.10 -12.54 -7.94
N SER A 52 22.22 -12.13 -7.35
CA SER A 52 22.27 -11.44 -6.07
C SER A 52 21.56 -10.09 -6.13
N LYS A 53 20.55 -9.88 -5.29
CA LYS A 53 19.87 -8.59 -5.15
C LYS A 53 20.46 -7.80 -3.99
N SER A 54 20.58 -6.48 -4.18
CA SER A 54 20.85 -5.56 -3.08
C SER A 54 19.58 -5.35 -2.26
N THR A 55 19.69 -5.41 -0.94
CA THR A 55 18.59 -5.08 0.00
C THR A 55 18.09 -3.64 -0.15
N GLY A 56 18.88 -2.77 -0.80
CA GLY A 56 18.52 -1.39 -1.06
C GLY A 56 18.47 -0.53 0.22
N ARG A 57 17.80 0.62 0.13
CA ARG A 57 17.65 1.56 1.25
C ARG A 57 16.58 1.05 2.22
N ALA A 58 16.91 1.01 3.51
CA ALA A 58 15.95 0.69 4.55
C ALA A 58 14.74 1.66 4.56
N ARG A 59 13.55 1.13 4.87
CA ARG A 59 12.32 1.92 5.03
C ARG A 59 12.48 2.95 6.15
N LYS A 60 11.83 4.10 5.98
CA LYS A 60 11.83 5.19 6.98
C LYS A 60 10.99 4.86 8.20
N LEU A 61 9.85 4.20 8.01
CA LEU A 61 8.95 3.78 9.07
C LEU A 61 9.14 2.30 9.37
N LYS A 62 9.05 1.93 10.65
CA LYS A 62 8.97 0.53 11.05
C LYS A 62 7.53 0.05 10.91
N GLN A 63 7.35 -1.26 10.75
CA GLN A 63 6.01 -1.89 10.69
C GLN A 63 5.14 -1.56 11.93
N ARG A 64 5.75 -1.30 13.08
CA ARG A 64 5.03 -0.85 14.28
C ARG A 64 4.45 0.55 14.09
N ASP A 65 5.21 1.47 13.50
CA ASP A 65 4.78 2.85 13.28
C ASP A 65 3.64 2.90 12.26
N GLU A 66 3.76 2.13 11.17
CA GLU A 66 2.68 1.95 10.17
C GLU A 66 1.38 1.46 10.82
N ARG A 67 1.47 0.46 11.72
CA ARG A 67 0.30 -0.04 12.47
C ARG A 67 -0.27 0.98 13.44
N ASN A 68 0.57 1.78 14.09
CA ASN A 68 0.11 2.81 15.00
C ASN A 68 -0.66 3.91 14.28
N VAL A 69 -0.17 4.35 13.11
CA VAL A 69 -0.88 5.31 12.24
C VAL A 69 -2.23 4.74 11.81
N ALA A 70 -2.28 3.50 11.31
CA ALA A 70 -3.52 2.87 10.88
C ALA A 70 -4.57 2.74 12.01
N ARG A 71 -4.13 2.53 13.26
CA ARG A 71 -5.01 2.47 14.44
C ARG A 71 -5.51 3.84 14.90
N ALA A 72 -4.73 4.90 14.70
CA ALA A 72 -5.11 6.24 15.14
C ALA A 72 -6.20 6.87 14.25
N VAL A 73 -6.16 6.63 12.93
CA VAL A 73 -7.09 7.20 11.94
C VAL A 73 -8.58 6.92 12.22
N PRO A 74 -9.02 5.71 12.60
CA PRO A 74 -10.45 5.45 12.89
C PRO A 74 -10.93 6.02 14.24
N ASN A 75 -10.03 6.36 15.17
CA ASN A 75 -10.42 6.82 16.51
C ASN A 75 -10.65 8.34 16.59
N THR A 76 -10.20 9.11 15.60
CA THR A 76 -10.33 10.58 15.60
C THR A 76 -11.45 11.09 14.70
N MET A 77 -11.87 10.32 13.69
CA MET A 77 -13.02 10.64 12.83
C MET A 77 -14.06 9.53 12.92
N LYS A 78 -15.08 9.72 13.77
CA LYS A 78 -16.27 8.84 13.77
C LYS A 78 -16.84 8.83 12.35
N SER A 79 -16.79 7.67 11.68
CA SER A 79 -17.26 7.53 10.31
C SER A 79 -18.75 7.89 10.18
N ALA A 80 -19.18 8.32 8.99
CA ALA A 80 -20.60 8.60 8.73
C ALA A 80 -21.51 7.40 9.07
N LYS A 81 -21.00 6.16 8.89
CA LYS A 81 -21.69 4.93 9.28
C LYS A 81 -21.89 4.85 10.80
N TYR A 82 -20.84 5.09 11.58
CA TYR A 82 -20.93 5.13 13.04
C TYR A 82 -21.98 6.15 13.51
N LEU A 83 -21.98 7.34 12.92
CA LEU A 83 -22.96 8.38 13.26
C LEU A 83 -24.39 7.94 12.91
N LYS A 84 -24.60 7.35 11.74
CA LYS A 84 -25.91 6.82 11.31
C LYS A 84 -26.44 5.76 12.26
N ASP A 85 -25.59 4.82 12.66
CA ASP A 85 -25.97 3.73 13.56
C ASP A 85 -26.26 4.24 14.98
N ALA A 86 -25.47 5.21 15.47
CA ALA A 86 -25.73 5.87 16.74
C ALA A 86 -27.07 6.62 16.74
N VAL A 87 -27.36 7.40 15.70
CA VAL A 87 -28.64 8.14 15.56
C VAL A 87 -29.82 7.16 15.53
N LYS A 88 -29.72 6.06 14.78
CA LYS A 88 -30.76 5.02 14.75
C LYS A 88 -30.98 4.39 16.13
N THR A 89 -29.90 4.14 16.86
CA THR A 89 -29.95 3.51 18.19
C THR A 89 -30.69 4.42 19.17
N GLU A 90 -30.36 5.71 19.22
CA GLU A 90 -31.06 6.66 20.07
C GLU A 90 -32.52 6.88 19.63
N TRP A 91 -32.77 6.96 18.33
CA TRP A 91 -34.15 7.07 17.79
C TRP A 91 -35.03 5.90 18.22
N SER A 92 -34.48 4.68 18.24
CA SER A 92 -35.22 3.47 18.62
C SER A 92 -35.58 3.42 20.11
N LYS A 93 -34.96 4.24 20.96
CA LYS A 93 -35.31 4.33 22.39
C LYS A 93 -36.55 5.19 22.62
N ILE A 94 -36.96 6.01 21.64
CA ILE A 94 -38.14 6.87 21.77
C ILE A 94 -39.40 6.00 21.63
N HIS A 95 -40.21 5.93 22.69
CA HIS A 95 -41.44 5.14 22.67
C HIS A 95 -42.52 5.82 21.81
N PRO A 96 -43.29 5.08 20.98
CA PRO A 96 -44.33 5.67 20.13
C PRO A 96 -45.35 6.53 20.88
N SER A 97 -45.73 6.16 22.10
CA SER A 97 -46.68 6.96 22.90
C SER A 97 -46.17 8.37 23.23
N TYR A 98 -44.85 8.56 23.33
CA TYR A 98 -44.27 9.89 23.53
C TYR A 98 -44.53 10.78 22.31
N LEU A 99 -44.39 10.22 21.10
CA LEU A 99 -44.67 10.93 19.85
C LEU A 99 -46.16 11.21 19.69
N GLU A 100 -47.02 10.26 20.07
CA GLU A 100 -48.48 10.43 20.04
C GLU A 100 -48.95 11.51 21.01
N ASN A 101 -48.46 11.50 22.25
CA ASN A 101 -48.73 12.54 23.24
C ASN A 101 -48.21 13.92 22.78
N LEU A 102 -47.05 13.96 22.13
CA LEU A 102 -46.50 15.19 21.58
C LEU A 102 -47.38 15.74 20.43
N SER A 103 -47.87 14.86 19.55
CA SER A 103 -48.79 15.21 18.48
C SER A 103 -50.12 15.74 19.04
N ASN A 104 -50.68 15.04 20.02
CA ASN A 104 -51.98 15.36 20.62
C ASN A 104 -51.95 16.63 21.48
N SER A 105 -50.81 16.94 22.10
CA SER A 105 -50.64 18.18 22.87
C SER A 105 -50.54 19.43 21.99
N MET A 106 -50.32 19.26 20.68
CA MET A 106 -50.13 20.37 19.74
C MET A 106 -50.89 20.15 18.40
N PRO A 107 -52.24 20.08 18.43
CA PRO A 107 -53.05 19.65 17.29
C PRO A 107 -52.95 20.58 16.07
N ASN A 108 -52.73 21.88 16.29
CA ASN A 108 -52.61 22.87 15.19
C ASN A 108 -51.17 23.01 14.67
N ARG A 109 -50.20 22.32 15.26
CA ARG A 109 -48.78 22.53 14.95
C ARG A 109 -48.41 22.00 13.58
N ILE A 110 -48.94 20.84 13.19
CA ILE A 110 -48.70 20.28 11.85
C ILE A 110 -49.15 21.27 10.78
N PHE A 111 -50.32 21.90 10.96
CA PHE A 111 -50.81 22.94 10.05
C PHE A 111 -49.89 24.16 10.03
N GLN A 112 -49.39 24.62 11.18
CA GLN A 112 -48.43 25.74 11.23
C GLN A 112 -47.09 25.41 10.57
N VAL A 113 -46.56 24.20 10.76
CA VAL A 113 -45.31 23.74 10.13
C VAL A 113 -45.46 23.70 8.61
N ILE A 114 -46.60 23.19 8.12
CA ILE A 114 -46.92 23.14 6.70
C ILE A 114 -47.05 24.57 6.15
N GLN A 115 -47.81 25.45 6.81
CA GLN A 115 -47.97 26.84 6.39
C GLN A 115 -46.65 27.63 6.37
N LYS A 116 -45.69 27.24 7.21
CA LYS A 116 -44.36 27.86 7.31
C LYS A 116 -43.27 27.12 6.53
N ASN A 117 -43.62 26.14 5.69
CA ASN A 117 -42.66 25.33 4.91
C ASN A 117 -41.53 24.71 5.77
N GLY A 118 -41.87 24.15 6.93
CA GLY A 118 -40.88 23.58 7.86
C GLY A 118 -40.18 24.62 8.76
N GLY A 119 -40.61 25.89 8.70
CA GLY A 119 -40.07 26.98 9.51
C GLY A 119 -40.49 26.96 10.98
N VAL A 120 -39.94 27.92 11.74
CA VAL A 120 -40.10 27.98 13.21
C VAL A 120 -41.56 28.27 13.62
N THR A 121 -42.12 27.39 14.45
CA THR A 121 -43.44 27.55 15.08
C THR A 121 -43.31 28.30 16.41
N SER A 122 -44.25 29.20 16.73
CA SER A 122 -44.30 29.80 18.07
C SER A 122 -44.78 28.74 19.06
N TYR A 123 -44.06 28.60 20.16
CA TYR A 123 -44.39 27.68 21.25
C TYR A 123 -45.45 28.28 22.17
#